data_AF-A0A832SJT9-F1
#
_entry.id   AF-A0A832SJT9-F1
#
_cell.length_a   1.000
_cell.length_b   1.000
_cell.length_c   1.000
_cell.angle_alpha   90.00
_cell.angle_beta   90.00
_cell.angle_gamma   90.00
#
_symmetry.space_group_name_H-M   'P 1'
#
loop_
_entity.id
_entity.type
_entity.pdbx_description
1 polymer ?
#
loop_
_entity_poly.entity_id
_entity_poly.type
_entity_poly.pdbx_seq_one_letter_code
_entity_poly.pdbx_strand_id
1 'polypeptide(L)'
;MKKQILIAIIVSVAVASALIGIIASKGIGSSQDDQAKLETVRDSNLPTASDMETDDVKEMVANAIKLYDKIGTKSFESFDSSPEFHQNDLYMFVFKDSDSVLVSHGANKAMIGKSVDSILDIYGNSIGKMIHDKVTEDGIWIEYLWQDPKDMKTRMKTSWVVKHDGYIFGSGRYDTTSTAQSDESQPRQIRTEPIEVIIPVGSPLEGCDVINTCYVPYESKIYSGETIVWKNIDSAQHTITSGSSGKPDGLYDSGIIKGSGSFQYTFSNSGKYQYFCSIHPWMNGIISVK
;
A
#
# COMPACT_ATOMS: atom_id res chain seq x y z
N MET A 1 19.57 47.62 45.12
CA MET A 1 18.65 47.14 44.07
C MET A 1 18.55 45.62 44.19
N LYS A 2 17.34 45.02 44.13
CA LYS A 2 17.12 43.59 44.44
C LYS A 2 17.06 42.71 43.17
N LYS A 3 17.39 41.42 43.32
CA LYS A 3 17.42 40.36 42.30
C LYS A 3 16.04 40.02 41.70
N GLN A 4 16.02 39.64 40.42
CA GLN A 4 15.13 38.72 39.65
C GLN A 4 15.65 38.76 38.18
N ILE A 5 15.59 37.75 37.30
CA ILE A 5 15.14 36.34 37.29
C ILE A 5 16.21 35.49 36.53
N LEU A 6 16.12 34.16 36.54
CA LEU A 6 16.95 33.23 35.75
C LEU A 6 16.05 32.23 34.99
N ILE A 7 16.20 32.07 33.67
CA ILE A 7 15.68 30.92 32.90
C ILE A 7 16.71 30.58 31.80
N ALA A 8 17.25 29.36 31.81
CA ALA A 8 18.14 28.83 30.78
C ALA A 8 18.01 27.30 30.61
N ILE A 9 17.34 26.92 29.51
CA ILE A 9 17.70 25.88 28.51
C ILE A 9 18.64 24.70 28.94
N ILE A 10 18.06 23.49 28.88
CA ILE A 10 18.56 22.17 28.36
C ILE A 10 19.94 21.62 28.77
N VAL A 11 19.95 20.42 29.39
CA VAL A 11 20.84 19.22 29.16
C VAL A 11 20.11 18.01 29.82
N SER A 12 19.51 17.02 29.11
CA SER A 12 20.04 15.80 28.45
C SER A 12 20.06 14.49 29.30
N VAL A 13 19.73 13.35 28.64
CA VAL A 13 20.16 11.94 28.90
C VAL A 13 19.46 11.09 30.00
N ALA A 14 18.50 10.28 29.53
CA ALA A 14 18.45 8.78 29.55
C ALA A 14 18.07 7.92 30.78
N VAL A 15 17.57 6.72 30.40
CA VAL A 15 17.37 5.44 31.13
C VAL A 15 16.25 5.37 32.19
N ALA A 16 15.22 4.57 31.89
CA ALA A 16 14.29 4.00 32.85
C ALA A 16 14.05 2.50 32.55
N SER A 17 15.06 1.67 32.84
CA SER A 17 14.90 0.22 32.98
C SER A 17 14.89 -0.14 34.47
N ALA A 18 14.08 -1.14 34.83
CA ALA A 18 13.98 -1.78 36.15
C ALA A 18 13.42 -0.94 37.32
N LEU A 19 12.13 -1.16 37.62
CA LEU A 19 11.58 -1.05 38.99
C LEU A 19 10.38 -2.00 39.17
N ILE A 20 10.62 -3.31 38.98
CA ILE A 20 9.81 -4.37 39.59
C ILE A 20 10.64 -4.93 40.76
N GLY A 21 10.33 -4.47 41.96
CA GLY A 21 11.01 -4.90 43.18
C GLY A 21 10.66 -3.99 44.36
N ILE A 22 10.40 -4.61 45.52
CA ILE A 22 10.08 -3.95 46.80
C ILE A 22 8.64 -3.40 46.92
N ILE A 23 7.66 -4.31 47.03
CA ILE A 23 6.69 -4.26 48.15
C ILE A 23 6.50 -5.68 48.68
N ALA A 24 7.28 -6.06 49.69
CA ALA A 24 7.10 -7.29 50.45
C ALA A 24 7.55 -7.10 51.91
N SER A 25 6.78 -6.36 52.70
CA SER A 25 6.78 -6.44 54.18
C SER A 25 5.80 -5.46 54.83
N LYS A 26 4.54 -5.92 55.01
CA LYS A 26 3.70 -5.69 56.20
C LYS A 26 2.36 -6.38 55.99
N GLY A 27 2.16 -7.48 56.71
CA GLY A 27 0.87 -8.17 56.72
C GLY A 27 -0.15 -7.35 57.51
N ILE A 28 -1.18 -6.87 56.83
CA ILE A 28 -2.50 -6.56 57.39
C ILE A 28 -3.48 -7.23 56.43
N GLY A 29 -4.25 -8.19 56.94
CA GLY A 29 -5.13 -8.99 56.11
C GLY A 29 -6.38 -8.22 55.67
N SER A 30 -6.77 -8.40 54.42
CA SER A 30 -8.15 -8.20 53.95
C SER A 30 -8.64 -9.49 53.29
N SER A 31 -9.95 -9.70 53.30
CA SER A 31 -10.60 -10.98 52.99
C SER A 31 -10.61 -11.31 51.49
N GLN A 32 -10.79 -12.59 51.16
CA GLN A 32 -10.92 -13.06 49.76
C GLN A 32 -12.08 -12.39 49.00
N ASP A 33 -13.08 -11.85 49.70
CA ASP A 33 -14.20 -11.10 49.10
C ASP A 33 -13.82 -9.70 48.57
N ASP A 34 -12.70 -9.11 49.01
CA ASP A 34 -12.26 -7.79 48.51
C ASP A 34 -11.58 -7.86 47.13
N GLN A 35 -11.06 -9.03 46.73
CA GLN A 35 -10.52 -9.21 45.38
C GLN A 35 -11.62 -9.36 44.32
N ALA A 36 -12.86 -9.72 44.70
CA ALA A 36 -13.97 -9.92 43.78
C ALA A 36 -14.69 -8.63 43.33
N LYS A 37 -14.24 -7.44 43.77
CA LYS A 37 -14.85 -6.14 43.42
C LYS A 37 -13.96 -5.18 42.63
N LEU A 38 -12.77 -5.61 42.23
CA LEU A 38 -11.89 -4.85 41.33
C LEU A 38 -11.97 -5.31 39.86
N GLU A 39 -12.80 -6.31 39.53
CA GLU A 39 -12.94 -6.87 38.17
C GLU A 39 -14.23 -6.49 37.41
N THR A 40 -14.94 -5.41 37.79
CA THR A 40 -16.08 -4.90 36.99
C THR A 40 -16.14 -3.37 36.85
N VAL A 41 -15.01 -2.74 36.52
CA VAL A 41 -15.00 -1.54 35.66
C VAL A 41 -13.84 -1.66 34.66
N ARG A 42 -13.99 -2.57 33.68
CA ARG A 42 -13.27 -2.40 32.42
C ARG A 42 -13.96 -1.27 31.67
N ASP A 43 -13.35 -0.09 31.71
CA ASP A 43 -13.73 1.01 30.83
C ASP A 43 -13.57 0.54 29.39
N SER A 44 -14.69 0.37 28.69
CA SER A 44 -14.75 -0.20 27.34
C SER A 44 -14.28 0.79 26.25
N ASN A 45 -13.74 1.95 26.64
CA ASN A 45 -13.19 2.97 25.76
C ASN A 45 -11.66 3.11 25.85
N LEU A 46 -10.94 2.20 26.51
CA LEU A 46 -9.48 2.13 26.41
C LEU A 46 -9.07 1.51 25.05
N PRO A 47 -8.32 2.23 24.19
CA PRO A 47 -7.93 1.72 22.87
C PRO A 47 -7.10 0.44 22.97
N THR A 48 -7.34 -0.49 22.05
CA THR A 48 -6.53 -1.70 21.88
C THR A 48 -5.16 -1.38 21.25
N ALA A 49 -4.23 -2.33 21.26
CA ALA A 49 -2.94 -2.15 20.58
C ALA A 49 -3.09 -1.90 19.06
N SER A 50 -4.07 -2.54 18.42
CA SER A 50 -4.43 -2.26 17.03
C SER A 50 -5.04 -0.87 16.83
N ASP A 51 -5.78 -0.35 17.81
CA ASP A 51 -6.29 1.03 17.72
C ASP A 51 -5.12 2.03 17.83
N MET A 52 -4.23 1.84 18.82
CA MET A 52 -2.99 2.63 18.97
C MET A 52 -2.06 2.57 17.73
N GLU A 53 -2.01 1.46 17.02
CA GLU A 53 -1.22 1.30 15.77
C GLU A 53 -1.90 1.89 14.52
N THR A 54 -3.15 2.39 14.64
CA THR A 54 -3.81 3.17 13.58
C THR A 54 -3.83 4.68 13.86
N ASP A 55 -3.57 5.09 15.11
CA ASP A 55 -3.55 6.49 15.53
C ASP A 55 -2.36 7.27 14.92
N ASP A 56 -1.19 6.65 14.76
CA ASP A 56 0.00 7.35 14.21
C ASP A 56 -0.10 7.62 12.69
N VAL A 57 -0.85 6.83 11.94
CA VAL A 57 -1.20 7.09 10.53
C VAL A 57 -2.08 8.35 10.46
N LYS A 58 -3.12 8.42 11.31
CA LYS A 58 -4.01 9.57 11.43
C LYS A 58 -3.25 10.80 11.92
N GLU A 59 -2.36 10.64 12.89
CA GLU A 59 -1.50 11.71 13.39
C GLU A 59 -0.56 12.23 12.30
N MET A 60 0.06 11.36 11.49
CA MET A 60 0.92 11.79 10.38
C MET A 60 0.14 12.62 9.36
N VAL A 61 -1.06 12.17 8.95
CA VAL A 61 -1.93 12.92 8.02
C VAL A 61 -2.38 14.25 8.66
N ALA A 62 -2.79 14.25 9.93
CA ALA A 62 -3.19 15.46 10.64
C ALA A 62 -2.02 16.45 10.81
N ASN A 63 -0.81 15.97 11.05
CA ASN A 63 0.40 16.81 11.16
C ASN A 63 0.83 17.34 9.78
N ALA A 64 0.62 16.58 8.71
CA ALA A 64 0.81 17.06 7.34
C ALA A 64 -0.17 18.20 7.00
N ILE A 65 -1.46 18.02 7.32
CA ILE A 65 -2.49 19.06 7.14
C ILE A 65 -2.16 20.32 7.96
N LYS A 66 -1.78 20.19 9.25
CA LYS A 66 -1.34 21.34 10.07
C LYS A 66 -0.14 22.08 9.49
N LEU A 67 0.79 21.37 8.83
CA LEU A 67 1.91 22.03 8.14
C LEU A 67 1.44 22.73 6.87
N TYR A 68 0.57 22.09 6.09
CA TYR A 68 -0.04 22.69 4.90
C TYR A 68 -0.81 23.98 5.26
N ASP A 69 -1.64 23.99 6.32
CA ASP A 69 -2.36 25.18 6.78
C ASP A 69 -1.43 26.36 7.13
N LYS A 70 -0.19 26.06 7.49
CA LYS A 70 0.81 27.06 7.89
C LYS A 70 1.64 27.62 6.73
N ILE A 71 1.94 26.81 5.70
CA ILE A 71 2.86 27.20 4.61
C ILE A 71 2.34 26.91 3.18
N GLY A 72 1.12 26.42 3.05
CA GLY A 72 0.48 26.00 1.81
C GLY A 72 1.23 24.86 1.13
N THR A 73 1.13 24.80 -0.20
CA THR A 73 1.76 23.78 -1.07
C THR A 73 3.28 23.66 -0.93
N LYS A 74 3.97 24.59 -0.25
CA LYS A 74 5.38 24.43 0.11
C LYS A 74 5.63 23.26 1.06
N SER A 75 4.62 22.80 1.79
CA SER A 75 4.71 21.62 2.67
C SER A 75 4.98 20.33 1.91
N PHE A 76 4.67 20.25 0.62
CA PHE A 76 4.86 19.07 -0.21
C PHE A 76 6.35 18.67 -0.30
N GLU A 77 7.28 19.62 -0.30
CA GLU A 77 8.73 19.34 -0.27
C GLU A 77 9.16 18.67 1.04
N SER A 78 8.55 19.07 2.18
CA SER A 78 8.73 18.45 3.49
C SER A 78 8.14 17.04 3.53
N PHE A 79 6.94 16.84 2.98
CA PHE A 79 6.32 15.50 2.88
C PHE A 79 7.17 14.53 2.05
N ASP A 80 7.84 15.05 1.02
CA ASP A 80 8.70 14.27 0.13
C ASP A 80 10.09 13.97 0.69
N SER A 81 10.55 14.66 1.75
CA SER A 81 11.99 14.73 2.08
C SER A 81 12.32 14.78 3.59
N SER A 82 11.40 15.23 4.44
CA SER A 82 11.62 15.27 5.90
C SER A 82 11.42 13.89 6.51
N PRO A 83 12.30 13.45 7.45
CA PRO A 83 12.09 12.21 8.20
C PRO A 83 10.85 12.25 9.10
N GLU A 84 10.33 13.44 9.43
CA GLU A 84 9.09 13.60 10.19
C GLU A 84 7.85 13.05 9.45
N PHE A 85 7.88 13.03 8.11
CA PHE A 85 6.83 12.49 7.23
C PHE A 85 7.21 11.18 6.55
N HIS A 86 8.31 10.55 7.00
CA HIS A 86 8.79 9.27 6.50
C HIS A 86 9.30 8.42 7.68
N GLN A 87 8.39 7.71 8.34
CA GLN A 87 8.64 6.99 9.60
C GLN A 87 8.32 5.50 9.45
N ASN A 88 9.34 4.64 9.58
CA ASN A 88 9.25 3.18 9.43
C ASN A 88 8.74 2.73 8.04
N ASP A 89 7.43 2.48 7.91
CA ASP A 89 6.74 2.17 6.66
C ASP A 89 5.77 3.28 6.21
N LEU A 90 5.52 4.26 7.07
CA LEU A 90 4.68 5.42 6.81
C LEU A 90 5.41 6.41 5.91
N TYR A 91 4.71 6.90 4.90
CA TYR A 91 5.11 8.03 4.07
C TYR A 91 3.87 8.75 3.55
N MET A 92 3.98 10.06 3.41
CA MET A 92 2.91 10.89 2.86
C MET A 92 2.74 10.68 1.34
N PHE A 93 1.49 10.70 0.89
CA PHE A 93 1.10 10.95 -0.49
C PHE A 93 0.01 12.02 -0.52
N VAL A 94 0.07 12.92 -1.51
CA VAL A 94 -0.92 13.98 -1.70
C VAL A 94 -1.24 14.11 -3.19
N PHE A 95 -2.52 14.13 -3.53
CA PHE A 95 -3.00 14.41 -4.88
C PHE A 95 -4.10 15.47 -4.86
N LYS A 96 -4.31 16.16 -5.98
CA LYS A 96 -5.41 17.13 -6.11
C LYS A 96 -6.75 16.41 -6.26
N ASP A 97 -7.78 16.98 -5.67
CA ASP A 97 -9.16 16.50 -5.82
C ASP A 97 -9.72 16.73 -7.23
N SER A 98 -9.25 17.76 -7.95
CA SER A 98 -9.84 18.24 -9.20
C SER A 98 -9.46 17.45 -10.47
N ASP A 99 -8.24 16.90 -10.51
CA ASP A 99 -7.63 16.24 -11.68
C ASP A 99 -6.90 14.94 -11.32
N SER A 100 -7.00 14.53 -10.04
CA SER A 100 -6.35 13.36 -9.47
C SER A 100 -4.82 13.35 -9.61
N VAL A 101 -4.18 14.49 -9.91
CA VAL A 101 -2.72 14.56 -10.11
C VAL A 101 -1.99 14.50 -8.78
N LEU A 102 -1.07 13.54 -8.66
CA LEU A 102 -0.19 13.36 -7.51
C LEU A 102 0.82 14.52 -7.44
N VAL A 103 0.83 15.23 -6.32
CA VAL A 103 1.69 16.42 -6.07
C VAL A 103 2.77 16.18 -5.01
N SER A 104 2.67 15.11 -4.23
CA SER A 104 3.70 14.63 -3.28
C SER A 104 3.61 13.11 -3.12
N HIS A 105 4.74 12.45 -2.96
CA HIS A 105 4.82 11.00 -2.67
C HIS A 105 6.17 10.61 -2.04
N GLY A 106 6.24 10.60 -0.70
CA GLY A 106 7.47 10.48 0.10
C GLY A 106 8.31 9.21 -0.10
N ALA A 107 7.74 8.14 -0.68
CA ALA A 107 8.47 6.92 -1.03
C ALA A 107 8.85 6.78 -2.52
N ASN A 108 8.26 7.57 -3.43
CA ASN A 108 8.48 7.42 -4.88
C ASN A 108 8.17 8.71 -5.65
N LYS A 109 9.17 9.59 -5.73
CA LYS A 109 9.03 10.89 -6.40
C LYS A 109 8.79 10.79 -7.92
N ALA A 110 9.10 9.65 -8.54
CA ALA A 110 8.85 9.42 -9.97
C ALA A 110 7.35 9.24 -10.32
N MET A 111 6.48 9.24 -9.32
CA MET A 111 5.02 9.24 -9.49
C MET A 111 4.41 10.65 -9.50
N ILE A 112 5.14 11.67 -9.04
CA ILE A 112 4.64 13.05 -8.99
C ILE A 112 4.37 13.55 -10.41
N GLY A 113 3.21 14.17 -10.60
CA GLY A 113 2.69 14.58 -11.91
C GLY A 113 1.84 13.52 -12.63
N LYS A 114 1.78 12.27 -12.16
CA LYS A 114 0.88 11.24 -12.69
C LYS A 114 -0.51 11.34 -12.04
N SER A 115 -1.55 10.93 -12.78
CA SER A 115 -2.93 10.88 -12.26
C SER A 115 -3.16 9.59 -11.47
N VAL A 116 -3.59 9.67 -10.20
CA VAL A 116 -3.86 8.49 -9.36
C VAL A 116 -5.01 7.63 -9.90
N ASP A 117 -5.85 8.19 -10.75
CA ASP A 117 -6.94 7.48 -11.42
C ASP A 117 -6.44 6.45 -12.47
N SER A 118 -5.22 6.64 -12.99
CA SER A 118 -4.52 5.69 -13.86
C SER A 118 -3.72 4.62 -13.12
N ILE A 119 -3.60 4.76 -11.79
CA ILE A 119 -2.91 3.78 -10.94
C ILE A 119 -3.90 2.68 -10.59
N LEU A 120 -3.58 1.46 -10.98
CA LEU A 120 -4.42 0.28 -10.77
C LEU A 120 -3.79 -0.63 -9.71
N ASP A 121 -4.61 -1.26 -8.88
CA ASP A 121 -4.19 -2.38 -8.04
C ASP A 121 -3.98 -3.65 -8.88
N ILE A 122 -3.54 -4.75 -8.26
CA ILE A 122 -3.34 -6.02 -8.99
C ILE A 122 -4.64 -6.63 -9.55
N TYR A 123 -5.82 -6.18 -9.14
CA TYR A 123 -7.10 -6.64 -9.66
C TYR A 123 -7.66 -5.72 -10.75
N GLY A 124 -6.95 -4.63 -11.07
CA GLY A 124 -7.36 -3.62 -12.05
C GLY A 124 -8.30 -2.54 -11.53
N ASN A 125 -8.50 -2.45 -10.21
CA ASN A 125 -9.25 -1.38 -9.61
C ASN A 125 -8.41 -0.10 -9.57
N SER A 126 -8.97 1.01 -10.03
CA SER A 126 -8.33 2.32 -9.95
C SER A 126 -8.26 2.80 -8.51
N ILE A 127 -7.04 2.99 -8.00
CA ILE A 127 -6.81 3.44 -6.62
C ILE A 127 -7.34 4.85 -6.43
N GLY A 128 -7.14 5.74 -7.41
CA GLY A 128 -7.75 7.08 -7.41
C GLY A 128 -9.27 7.05 -7.23
N LYS A 129 -9.99 6.25 -8.04
CA LYS A 129 -11.45 6.12 -7.93
C LYS A 129 -11.90 5.54 -6.59
N MET A 130 -11.22 4.49 -6.10
CA MET A 130 -11.53 3.90 -4.79
C MET A 130 -11.46 4.92 -3.63
N ILE A 131 -10.66 5.97 -3.79
CA ILE A 131 -10.57 7.09 -2.84
C ILE A 131 -11.62 8.16 -3.15
N HIS A 132 -11.67 8.67 -4.38
CA HIS A 132 -12.55 9.76 -4.79
C HIS A 132 -14.04 9.46 -4.54
N ASP A 133 -14.48 8.22 -4.72
CA ASP A 133 -15.88 7.81 -4.51
C ASP A 133 -16.35 7.91 -3.04
N LYS A 134 -15.41 8.05 -2.09
CA LYS A 134 -15.69 7.89 -0.65
C LYS A 134 -15.08 8.96 0.27
N VAL A 135 -14.00 9.63 -0.14
CA VAL A 135 -13.21 10.50 0.75
C VAL A 135 -13.96 11.78 1.12
N THR A 136 -13.89 12.13 2.41
CA THR A 136 -14.50 13.34 3.00
C THR A 136 -13.47 14.13 3.81
N GLU A 137 -13.87 15.28 4.33
CA GLU A 137 -13.07 16.08 5.27
C GLU A 137 -12.91 15.38 6.64
N ASP A 138 -13.84 14.51 7.03
CA ASP A 138 -13.71 13.65 8.22
C ASP A 138 -12.69 12.50 8.03
N GLY A 139 -12.35 12.20 6.77
CA GLY A 139 -11.44 11.14 6.39
C GLY A 139 -12.03 9.73 6.37
N ILE A 140 -11.35 8.83 5.66
CA ILE A 140 -11.72 7.41 5.53
C ILE A 140 -10.49 6.50 5.62
N TRP A 141 -10.73 5.25 6.01
CA TRP A 141 -9.80 4.15 5.76
C TRP A 141 -10.04 3.55 4.38
N ILE A 142 -8.95 3.24 3.68
CA ILE A 142 -8.93 2.50 2.42
C ILE A 142 -7.93 1.36 2.51
N GLU A 143 -8.19 0.28 1.79
CA GLU A 143 -7.27 -0.86 1.68
C GLU A 143 -7.04 -1.17 0.20
N TYR A 144 -5.79 -1.35 -0.18
CA TYR A 144 -5.39 -1.65 -1.56
C TYR A 144 -4.04 -2.36 -1.59
N LEU A 145 -3.80 -3.15 -2.63
CA LEU A 145 -2.54 -3.85 -2.79
C LEU A 145 -1.48 -2.92 -3.40
N TRP A 146 -0.35 -2.78 -2.72
CA TRP A 146 0.68 -1.80 -3.05
C TRP A 146 2.09 -2.36 -2.85
N GLN A 147 3.06 -1.85 -3.60
CA GLN A 147 4.47 -2.22 -3.42
C GLN A 147 5.04 -1.55 -2.17
N ASP A 148 5.65 -2.35 -1.30
CA ASP A 148 6.40 -1.88 -0.14
C ASP A 148 7.78 -1.37 -0.57
N PRO A 149 8.13 -0.09 -0.35
CA PRO A 149 9.42 0.46 -0.78
C PRO A 149 10.63 -0.20 -0.12
N LYS A 150 10.45 -0.99 0.95
CA LYS A 150 11.55 -1.68 1.65
C LYS A 150 12.09 -2.88 0.88
N ASP A 151 11.23 -3.65 0.21
CA ASP A 151 11.61 -4.87 -0.52
C ASP A 151 10.88 -5.11 -1.86
N MET A 152 10.13 -4.10 -2.32
CA MET A 152 9.32 -4.07 -3.54
C MET A 152 8.24 -5.16 -3.64
N LYS A 153 7.95 -5.89 -2.56
CA LYS A 153 6.86 -6.88 -2.56
C LYS A 153 5.50 -6.19 -2.48
N THR A 154 4.54 -6.70 -3.24
CA THR A 154 3.14 -6.30 -3.10
C THR A 154 2.58 -6.86 -1.80
N ARG A 155 2.12 -5.97 -0.92
CA ARG A 155 1.41 -6.27 0.34
C ARG A 155 0.09 -5.50 0.38
N MET A 156 -0.82 -5.91 1.26
CA MET A 156 -1.99 -5.08 1.56
C MET A 156 -1.51 -3.81 2.27
N LYS A 157 -1.95 -2.65 1.76
CA LYS A 157 -1.70 -1.36 2.38
C LYS A 157 -3.02 -0.77 2.88
N THR A 158 -3.08 -0.47 4.18
CA THR A 158 -4.21 0.20 4.82
C THR A 158 -3.82 1.66 5.05
N SER A 159 -4.51 2.58 4.38
CA SER A 159 -4.21 4.02 4.40
C SER A 159 -5.37 4.82 4.97
N TRP A 160 -5.05 5.84 5.77
CA TRP A 160 -5.98 6.89 6.15
C TRP A 160 -5.85 8.02 5.13
N VAL A 161 -6.99 8.47 4.58
CA VAL A 161 -7.03 9.56 3.59
C VAL A 161 -8.07 10.61 3.98
N VAL A 162 -7.70 11.88 3.84
CA VAL A 162 -8.51 13.05 4.24
C VAL A 162 -8.54 14.05 3.09
N LYS A 163 -9.72 14.56 2.76
CA LYS A 163 -9.89 15.67 1.82
C LYS A 163 -9.70 17.01 2.55
N HIS A 164 -8.87 17.89 2.04
CA HIS A 164 -8.60 19.21 2.63
C HIS A 164 -8.12 20.21 1.57
N ASP A 165 -8.70 21.41 1.53
CA ASP A 165 -8.32 22.52 0.64
C ASP A 165 -8.12 22.15 -0.86
N GLY A 166 -8.98 21.28 -1.40
CA GLY A 166 -8.89 20.82 -2.80
C GLY A 166 -7.80 19.77 -3.07
N TYR A 167 -7.17 19.23 -2.02
CA TYR A 167 -6.25 18.10 -2.07
C TYR A 167 -6.80 16.92 -1.25
N ILE A 168 -6.25 15.74 -1.49
CA ILE A 168 -6.46 14.54 -0.69
C ILE A 168 -5.10 14.13 -0.14
N PHE A 169 -4.98 14.16 1.19
CA PHE A 169 -3.79 13.82 1.95
C PHE A 169 -3.92 12.39 2.45
N GLY A 170 -2.84 11.60 2.34
CA GLY A 170 -2.85 10.23 2.79
C GLY A 170 -1.51 9.73 3.33
N SER A 171 -1.59 8.78 4.25
CA SER A 171 -0.49 7.93 4.71
C SER A 171 -1.06 6.56 5.04
N GLY A 172 -0.23 5.53 5.15
CA GLY A 172 -0.70 4.18 5.43
C GLY A 172 0.40 3.17 5.66
N ARG A 173 0.01 2.04 6.25
CA ARG A 173 0.87 0.92 6.63
C ARG A 173 0.71 -0.27 5.74
N TYR A 174 1.74 -1.10 5.68
CA TYR A 174 1.67 -2.41 5.06
C TYR A 174 1.41 -3.48 6.11
N ASP A 175 0.53 -4.43 5.81
CA ASP A 175 0.38 -5.61 6.66
C ASP A 175 1.68 -6.42 6.65
N THR A 176 2.42 -6.37 7.76
CA THR A 176 3.68 -7.11 7.95
C THR A 176 3.46 -8.56 8.40
N THR A 177 2.25 -8.90 8.86
CA THR A 177 1.83 -10.29 9.12
C THR A 177 1.53 -10.99 7.78
N SER A 178 1.04 -10.24 6.79
CA SER A 178 1.14 -10.55 5.37
C SER A 178 2.60 -10.45 4.87
N THR A 179 3.41 -11.37 5.37
CA THR A 179 4.33 -12.01 4.43
C THR A 179 3.49 -12.62 3.30
N ALA A 180 3.99 -12.54 2.07
CA ALA A 180 3.56 -13.47 1.02
C ALA A 180 4.12 -14.87 1.34
N GLN A 181 3.76 -15.41 2.51
CA GLN A 181 3.99 -16.80 2.88
C GLN A 181 3.26 -17.68 1.87
N SER A 182 3.83 -18.85 1.62
CA SER A 182 3.25 -19.85 0.77
C SER A 182 1.88 -20.25 1.34
N ASP A 183 0.82 -19.71 0.73
CA ASP A 183 -0.49 -20.34 0.80
C ASP A 183 -0.38 -21.75 0.20
N GLU A 184 -0.13 -22.70 1.08
CA GLU A 184 0.15 -24.12 0.84
C GLU A 184 -0.75 -25.00 1.74
N SER A 185 -1.67 -24.36 2.48
CA SER A 185 -2.58 -25.00 3.42
C SER A 185 -4.06 -24.64 3.24
N GLN A 186 -4.41 -23.64 2.40
CA GLN A 186 -5.80 -23.51 1.95
C GLN A 186 -6.13 -24.66 0.98
N PRO A 187 -7.26 -25.38 1.16
CA PRO A 187 -7.68 -26.39 0.21
C PRO A 187 -7.95 -25.72 -1.16
N ARG A 188 -7.48 -26.34 -2.24
CA ARG A 188 -7.62 -25.84 -3.62
C ARG A 188 -9.09 -25.55 -3.95
N GLN A 189 -9.51 -24.30 -3.79
CA GLN A 189 -10.78 -23.78 -4.27
C GLN A 189 -10.74 -23.85 -5.80
N ILE A 190 -11.55 -24.73 -6.40
CA ILE A 190 -11.63 -24.85 -7.85
C ILE A 190 -12.31 -23.58 -8.38
N ARG A 191 -11.54 -22.70 -9.02
CA ARG A 191 -12.09 -21.52 -9.68
C ARG A 191 -12.93 -21.98 -10.87
N THR A 192 -14.17 -21.50 -10.95
CA THR A 192 -15.06 -21.78 -12.11
C THR A 192 -14.78 -20.84 -13.28
N GLU A 193 -14.25 -19.65 -13.01
CA GLU A 193 -13.90 -18.64 -14.00
C GLU A 193 -12.39 -18.60 -14.25
N PRO A 194 -11.95 -18.34 -15.51
CA PRO A 194 -10.55 -18.11 -15.81
C PRO A 194 -10.03 -16.83 -15.16
N ILE A 195 -8.74 -16.79 -14.84
CA ILE A 195 -8.11 -15.56 -14.34
C ILE A 195 -7.77 -14.66 -15.52
N GLU A 196 -8.27 -13.43 -15.47
CA GLU A 196 -8.11 -12.47 -16.55
C GLU A 196 -6.95 -11.51 -16.29
N VAL A 197 -6.21 -11.18 -17.35
CA VAL A 197 -5.21 -10.12 -17.37
C VAL A 197 -5.60 -9.11 -18.44
N ILE A 198 -5.80 -7.87 -18.03
CA ILE A 198 -6.20 -6.78 -18.90
C ILE A 198 -4.95 -6.06 -19.43
N ILE A 199 -4.96 -5.73 -20.71
CA ILE A 199 -4.03 -4.77 -21.34
C ILE A 199 -4.79 -3.45 -21.45
N PRO A 200 -4.60 -2.50 -20.50
CA PRO A 200 -5.42 -1.29 -20.42
C PRO A 200 -5.07 -0.27 -21.51
N VAL A 201 -6.01 0.65 -21.77
CA VAL A 201 -5.80 1.80 -22.66
C VAL A 201 -4.61 2.64 -22.17
N GLY A 202 -3.66 2.93 -23.05
CA GLY A 202 -2.42 3.65 -22.74
C GLY A 202 -1.19 2.75 -22.55
N SER A 203 -1.36 1.42 -22.63
CA SER A 203 -0.26 0.45 -22.60
C SER A 203 0.87 0.62 -23.63
N PRO A 204 0.66 1.15 -24.87
CA PRO A 204 1.76 1.37 -25.81
C PRO A 204 2.60 2.63 -25.51
N LEU A 205 2.40 3.28 -24.35
CA LEU A 205 3.24 4.39 -23.90
C LEU A 205 4.24 3.90 -22.84
N GLU A 206 5.46 4.41 -22.90
CA GLU A 206 6.47 4.20 -21.86
C GLU A 206 6.00 4.77 -20.51
N GLY A 207 6.35 4.12 -19.40
CA GLY A 207 6.01 4.55 -18.05
C GLY A 207 4.89 3.77 -17.37
N CYS A 208 4.16 2.90 -18.09
CA CYS A 208 3.28 1.89 -17.49
C CYS A 208 4.09 0.80 -16.77
N ASP A 209 5.33 0.57 -17.19
CA ASP A 209 6.28 -0.41 -16.67
C ASP A 209 6.79 0.01 -15.28
N VAL A 210 7.10 1.31 -15.13
CA VAL A 210 7.55 1.92 -13.87
C VAL A 210 6.55 1.75 -12.72
N ILE A 211 5.26 1.59 -13.04
CA ILE A 211 4.18 1.38 -12.07
C ILE A 211 3.48 0.03 -12.21
N ASN A 212 4.00 -0.88 -13.05
CA ASN A 212 3.47 -2.23 -13.27
C ASN A 212 1.98 -2.26 -13.70
N THR A 213 1.58 -1.37 -14.61
CA THR A 213 0.20 -1.28 -15.15
C THR A 213 0.07 -1.65 -16.63
N CYS A 214 1.16 -2.04 -17.32
CA CYS A 214 1.08 -2.48 -18.72
C CYS A 214 0.27 -3.78 -18.90
N TYR A 215 0.25 -4.61 -17.87
CA TYR A 215 -0.58 -5.81 -17.73
C TYR A 215 -1.18 -5.78 -16.34
N VAL A 216 -2.45 -6.14 -16.22
CA VAL A 216 -3.25 -5.89 -15.01
C VAL A 216 -4.12 -7.11 -14.72
N PRO A 217 -3.78 -7.98 -13.74
CA PRO A 217 -2.60 -7.95 -12.86
C PRO A 217 -1.25 -7.96 -13.61
N TYR A 218 -0.25 -7.28 -13.04
CA TYR A 218 1.15 -7.49 -13.41
C TYR A 218 1.65 -8.90 -13.00
N GLU A 219 1.30 -9.34 -11.79
CA GLU A 219 1.55 -10.71 -11.32
C GLU A 219 0.22 -11.43 -11.04
N SER A 220 -0.11 -12.45 -11.85
CA SER A 220 -1.23 -13.36 -11.60
C SER A 220 -0.76 -14.60 -10.84
N LYS A 221 -1.51 -15.02 -9.81
CA LYS A 221 -1.21 -16.24 -9.03
C LYS A 221 -2.27 -17.30 -9.31
N ILE A 222 -1.84 -18.44 -9.82
CA ILE A 222 -2.71 -19.54 -10.27
C ILE A 222 -2.20 -20.88 -9.76
N TYR A 223 -3.02 -21.91 -9.88
CA TYR A 223 -2.65 -23.30 -9.64
C TYR A 223 -2.36 -24.04 -10.94
N SER A 224 -1.51 -25.07 -10.85
CA SER A 224 -1.19 -25.98 -11.95
C SER A 224 -2.48 -26.59 -12.50
N GLY A 225 -2.70 -26.44 -13.81
CA GLY A 225 -3.93 -26.78 -14.54
C GLY A 225 -4.88 -25.61 -14.81
N GLU A 226 -4.69 -24.43 -14.22
CA GLU A 226 -5.53 -23.24 -14.46
C GLU A 226 -5.14 -22.50 -15.76
N THR A 227 -6.08 -21.71 -16.29
CA THR A 227 -5.94 -20.94 -17.53
C THR A 227 -5.96 -19.44 -17.24
N ILE A 228 -4.99 -18.72 -17.83
CA ILE A 228 -5.02 -17.25 -17.92
C ILE A 228 -5.68 -16.85 -19.23
N VAL A 229 -6.50 -15.80 -19.20
CA VAL A 229 -7.03 -15.12 -20.39
C VAL A 229 -6.54 -13.67 -20.40
N TRP A 230 -5.69 -13.32 -21.36
CA TRP A 230 -5.32 -11.93 -21.61
C TRP A 230 -6.35 -11.27 -22.52
N LYS A 231 -6.82 -10.08 -22.15
CA LYS A 231 -7.77 -9.27 -22.93
C LYS A 231 -7.15 -7.93 -23.29
N ASN A 232 -7.10 -7.61 -24.58
CA ASN A 232 -6.67 -6.31 -25.05
C ASN A 232 -7.85 -5.33 -25.09
N ILE A 233 -7.93 -4.41 -24.13
CA ILE A 233 -8.92 -3.32 -24.16
C ILE A 233 -8.34 -2.01 -24.72
N ASP A 234 -7.03 -1.96 -25.01
CA ASP A 234 -6.46 -0.89 -25.82
C ASP A 234 -6.90 -1.03 -27.29
N SER A 235 -6.89 0.10 -27.99
CA SER A 235 -6.98 0.16 -29.45
C SER A 235 -5.70 -0.32 -30.15
N ALA A 236 -4.56 -0.21 -29.48
CA ALA A 236 -3.25 -0.61 -29.97
C ALA A 236 -3.13 -2.14 -30.09
N GLN A 237 -2.16 -2.58 -30.89
CA GLN A 237 -1.83 -3.99 -31.04
C GLN A 237 -0.88 -4.39 -29.92
N HIS A 238 -1.10 -5.56 -29.32
CA HIS A 238 -0.23 -6.12 -28.28
C HIS A 238 0.05 -7.60 -28.53
N THR A 239 0.97 -8.16 -27.78
CA THR A 239 1.37 -9.58 -27.85
C THR A 239 1.66 -10.09 -26.45
N ILE A 240 1.43 -11.38 -26.22
CA ILE A 240 1.77 -12.11 -25.00
C ILE A 240 2.79 -13.16 -25.40
N THR A 241 4.07 -12.80 -25.28
CA THR A 241 5.20 -13.66 -25.66
C THR A 241 5.92 -14.10 -24.38
N SER A 242 6.07 -15.42 -24.17
CA SER A 242 6.72 -15.98 -22.98
C SER A 242 8.23 -15.74 -22.98
N GLY A 243 8.80 -15.51 -21.79
CA GLY A 243 10.21 -15.20 -21.59
C GLY A 243 10.41 -13.80 -21.02
N SER A 244 11.67 -13.33 -21.04
CA SER A 244 12.02 -11.96 -20.64
C SER A 244 12.03 -11.03 -21.86
N SER A 245 11.88 -9.72 -21.67
CA SER A 245 11.91 -8.73 -22.77
C SER A 245 13.07 -8.95 -23.76
N GLY A 246 12.71 -9.08 -25.05
CA GLY A 246 13.64 -9.34 -26.15
C GLY A 246 14.25 -10.76 -26.19
N LYS A 247 13.84 -11.66 -25.29
CA LYS A 247 14.37 -13.02 -25.12
C LYS A 247 13.22 -14.03 -24.93
N PRO A 248 12.51 -14.38 -26.02
CA PRO A 248 11.44 -15.36 -25.93
C PRO A 248 11.99 -16.75 -25.54
N ASP A 249 11.29 -17.46 -24.67
CA ASP A 249 11.64 -18.82 -24.25
C ASP A 249 10.92 -19.93 -25.06
N GLY A 250 9.91 -19.55 -25.85
CA GLY A 250 9.18 -20.43 -26.76
C GLY A 250 8.03 -21.24 -26.12
N LEU A 251 7.70 -21.01 -24.85
CA LEU A 251 6.60 -21.71 -24.16
C LEU A 251 5.20 -21.31 -24.68
N TYR A 252 4.97 -20.04 -24.98
CA TYR A 252 3.78 -19.52 -25.66
C TYR A 252 4.05 -18.18 -26.37
N ASP A 253 3.37 -17.97 -27.49
CA ASP A 253 3.28 -16.66 -28.15
C ASP A 253 1.86 -16.50 -28.70
N SER A 254 1.19 -15.41 -28.34
CA SER A 254 -0.15 -15.10 -28.87
C SER A 254 -0.13 -14.65 -30.33
N GLY A 255 1.03 -14.20 -30.83
CA GLY A 255 1.06 -13.29 -31.98
C GLY A 255 0.28 -12.00 -31.69
N ILE A 256 -0.12 -11.29 -32.74
CA ILE A 256 -0.80 -9.99 -32.60
C ILE A 256 -2.23 -10.14 -32.06
N ILE A 257 -2.46 -9.63 -30.87
CA ILE A 257 -3.77 -9.36 -30.28
C ILE A 257 -4.17 -7.93 -30.66
N LYS A 258 -5.14 -7.79 -31.57
CA LYS A 258 -5.76 -6.49 -31.90
C LYS A 258 -6.64 -6.00 -30.74
N GLY A 259 -7.02 -4.73 -30.73
CA GLY A 259 -7.97 -4.20 -29.75
C GLY A 259 -9.29 -4.96 -29.72
N SER A 260 -9.85 -5.12 -28.52
CA SER A 260 -10.95 -6.03 -28.18
C SER A 260 -10.67 -7.53 -28.41
N GLY A 261 -9.44 -7.91 -28.78
CA GLY A 261 -9.02 -9.30 -28.91
C GLY A 261 -8.57 -9.92 -27.58
N SER A 262 -8.42 -11.24 -27.57
CA SER A 262 -7.92 -11.98 -26.41
C SER A 262 -7.00 -13.13 -26.81
N PHE A 263 -6.22 -13.60 -25.83
CA PHE A 263 -5.39 -14.81 -25.91
C PHE A 263 -5.55 -15.60 -24.61
N GLN A 264 -5.36 -16.91 -24.64
CA GLN A 264 -5.42 -17.74 -23.43
C GLN A 264 -4.34 -18.83 -23.43
N TYR A 265 -3.85 -19.16 -22.23
CA TYR A 265 -2.89 -20.24 -22.04
C TYR A 265 -3.11 -20.97 -20.72
N THR A 266 -2.99 -22.30 -20.74
CA THR A 266 -3.15 -23.18 -19.58
C THR A 266 -1.78 -23.61 -19.05
N PHE A 267 -1.52 -23.37 -17.77
CA PHE A 267 -0.22 -23.64 -17.16
C PHE A 267 -0.23 -24.98 -16.43
N SER A 268 0.39 -26.01 -17.02
CA SER A 268 0.37 -27.37 -16.46
C SER A 268 1.35 -27.61 -15.31
N ASN A 269 2.40 -26.80 -15.19
CA ASN A 269 3.51 -27.00 -14.24
C ASN A 269 3.63 -25.82 -13.28
N SER A 270 4.03 -26.09 -12.04
CA SER A 270 4.38 -25.06 -11.08
C SER A 270 5.67 -24.33 -11.49
N GLY A 271 5.75 -23.03 -11.22
CA GLY A 271 6.86 -22.19 -11.65
C GLY A 271 6.51 -20.70 -11.75
N LYS A 272 7.52 -19.89 -12.07
CA LYS A 272 7.35 -18.45 -12.30
C LYS A 272 7.64 -18.15 -13.77
N TYR A 273 6.60 -17.77 -14.51
CA TYR A 273 6.64 -17.54 -15.94
C TYR A 273 6.62 -16.04 -16.22
N GLN A 274 7.69 -15.51 -16.79
CA GLN A 274 7.70 -14.14 -17.31
C GLN A 274 7.08 -14.13 -18.72
N TYR A 275 6.47 -13.01 -19.07
CA TYR A 275 6.04 -12.71 -20.43
C TYR A 275 6.19 -11.21 -20.70
N PHE A 276 6.24 -10.84 -21.98
CA PHE A 276 6.44 -9.48 -22.45
C PHE A 276 5.66 -9.19 -23.73
N CYS A 277 5.50 -7.91 -24.07
CA CYS A 277 5.05 -7.53 -25.40
C CYS A 277 6.25 -7.41 -26.35
N SER A 278 6.29 -8.24 -27.38
CA SER A 278 7.35 -8.25 -28.40
C SER A 278 7.42 -6.98 -29.27
N ILE A 279 6.36 -6.16 -29.31
CA ILE A 279 6.33 -4.86 -30.02
C ILE A 279 6.40 -3.63 -29.09
N HIS A 280 6.28 -3.82 -27.77
CA HIS A 280 6.37 -2.78 -26.75
C HIS A 280 7.29 -3.27 -25.60
N PRO A 281 8.63 -3.21 -25.75
CA PRO A 281 9.57 -3.97 -24.93
C PRO A 281 9.59 -3.65 -23.42
N TRP A 282 9.03 -2.51 -23.01
CA TRP A 282 8.84 -2.14 -21.60
C TRP A 282 7.69 -2.92 -20.94
N MET A 283 6.69 -3.39 -21.71
CA MET A 283 5.58 -4.16 -21.17
C MET A 283 6.01 -5.56 -20.77
N ASN A 284 6.04 -5.83 -19.47
CA ASN A 284 6.42 -7.12 -18.88
C ASN A 284 5.38 -7.53 -17.83
N GLY A 285 5.18 -8.83 -17.64
CA GLY A 285 4.28 -9.40 -16.65
C GLY A 285 4.72 -10.78 -16.19
N ILE A 286 4.04 -11.31 -15.17
CA ILE A 286 4.41 -12.51 -14.44
C ILE A 286 3.19 -13.40 -14.19
N ILE A 287 3.29 -14.69 -14.46
CA ILE A 287 2.37 -15.72 -13.97
C ILE A 287 3.11 -16.62 -12.97
N SER A 288 2.63 -16.67 -11.73
CA SER A 288 3.16 -17.51 -10.66
C SER A 288 2.23 -18.69 -10.41
N VAL A 289 2.69 -19.89 -10.75
CA VAL A 289 1.93 -21.14 -10.75
C VAL A 289 2.34 -22.02 -9.57
N LYS A 290 1.37 -22.47 -8.79
CA LYS A 290 1.55 -23.39 -7.64
C LYS A 290 1.12 -24.82 -7.93
#